data_AF-A0AB36M4Z0-F1
#
_entry.id   AF-A0AB36M4Z0-F1
#
_cell.length_a   1.000
_cell.length_b   1.000
_cell.length_c   1.000
_cell.angle_alpha   90.00
_cell.angle_beta   90.00
_cell.angle_gamma   90.00
#
_symmetry.space_group_name_H-M   'P 1'
#
loop_
_entity.id
_entity.type
_entity.pdbx_description
1 polymer ?
#
loop_
_entity_poly.entity_id
_entity_poly.type
_entity_poly.pdbx_seq_one_letter_code
_entity_poly.pdbx_strand_id
1 'polypeptide(L)'
;MNLNSIFSYIPLTSRVQTSNPEHTAILGYFMTILDAASHKELDFNHTPDLFGFLSISPKQVNDLAELTSLKPVDMADLKEALGSLIYPVFRGETTIISPLWNDQPTVVWQFQLNVMNSWNFKKMKNSVDKAVISFDQVIGMVRILRSSLEARHQDPEITINVNDFANVLLLVEEKLSEAQQLLDPDNGILDE
;
A
#
# COMPACT_ATOMS: atom_id res chain seq x y z
N MET A 1 6.10 9.58 -24.53
CA MET A 1 5.09 8.60 -24.07
C MET A 1 5.14 8.59 -22.55
N ASN A 2 4.04 8.99 -21.90
CA ASN A 2 3.95 9.19 -20.45
C ASN A 2 4.04 7.86 -19.71
N LEU A 3 5.04 7.72 -18.85
CA LEU A 3 5.16 6.65 -17.85
C LEU A 3 4.48 7.10 -16.55
N ASN A 4 3.16 7.37 -16.59
CA ASN A 4 2.38 7.50 -15.37
C ASN A 4 1.93 6.10 -14.94
N SER A 5 2.87 5.31 -14.43
CA SER A 5 2.58 4.04 -13.76
C SER A 5 1.92 4.38 -12.43
N ILE A 6 0.58 4.42 -12.42
CA ILE A 6 -0.24 4.41 -11.21
C ILE A 6 0.25 3.22 -10.37
N PHE A 7 0.88 3.49 -9.23
CA PHE A 7 1.08 2.44 -8.23
C PHE A 7 -0.30 1.89 -7.87
N SER A 8 -0.47 0.57 -7.92
CA SER A 8 -1.72 -0.10 -7.54
C SER A 8 -2.09 0.27 -6.10
N TYR A 9 -2.95 1.27 -5.95
CA TYR A 9 -3.51 1.67 -4.66
C TYR A 9 -4.25 0.47 -4.09
N ILE A 10 -3.85 0.05 -2.89
CA ILE A 10 -4.53 -1.04 -2.18
C ILE A 10 -5.56 -0.41 -1.25
N PRO A 11 -6.86 -0.76 -1.37
CA PRO A 11 -7.91 -0.23 -0.51
C PRO A 11 -7.53 -0.25 0.98
N LEU A 12 -7.80 0.85 1.67
CA LEU A 12 -7.40 1.08 3.06
C LEU A 12 -8.55 0.89 4.04
N THR A 13 -9.81 1.01 3.61
CA THR A 13 -10.98 0.97 4.51
C THR A 13 -11.02 -0.29 5.37
N SER A 14 -10.87 -1.46 4.75
CA SER A 14 -10.89 -2.76 5.47
C SER A 14 -9.68 -3.00 6.36
N ARG A 15 -8.67 -2.13 6.30
CA ARG A 15 -7.40 -2.26 7.00
C ARG A 15 -7.27 -1.26 8.15
N VAL A 16 -8.21 -0.32 8.27
CA VAL A 16 -8.19 0.69 9.34
C VAL A 16 -8.14 0.00 10.70
N GLN A 17 -7.15 0.39 11.49
CA GLN A 17 -7.03 0.01 12.90
C GLN A 17 -6.90 1.26 13.73
N THR A 18 -7.66 1.33 14.80
CA THR A 18 -7.72 2.50 15.68
C THR A 18 -7.44 2.08 17.11
N SER A 19 -6.80 2.97 17.89
CA SER A 19 -6.65 2.81 19.33
C SER A 19 -7.89 3.30 20.09
N ASN A 20 -8.77 4.07 19.43
CA ASN A 20 -10.05 4.52 19.96
C ASN A 20 -11.22 3.98 19.11
N PRO A 21 -12.07 3.09 19.66
CA PRO A 21 -13.24 2.57 18.96
C PRO A 21 -14.21 3.64 18.44
N GLU A 22 -14.38 4.75 19.17
CA GLU A 22 -15.30 5.85 18.79
C GLU A 22 -14.87 6.52 17.48
N HIS A 23 -13.57 6.53 17.18
CA HIS A 23 -13.01 7.12 15.97
C HIS A 23 -13.10 6.20 14.74
N THR A 24 -13.46 4.93 14.92
CA THR A 24 -13.47 3.93 13.85
C THR A 24 -14.37 4.32 12.68
N ALA A 25 -15.56 4.86 12.98
CA ALA A 25 -16.52 5.22 11.95
C ALA A 25 -16.01 6.35 11.04
N ILE A 26 -15.53 7.44 11.63
CA ILE A 26 -15.04 8.60 10.87
C ILE A 26 -13.74 8.30 10.11
N LEU A 27 -12.83 7.53 10.72
CA LEU A 27 -11.58 7.11 10.08
C LEU A 27 -11.81 6.09 8.97
N GLY A 28 -12.71 5.13 9.18
CA GLY A 28 -13.14 4.19 8.15
C GLY A 28 -13.80 4.91 6.97
N TYR A 29 -14.67 5.89 7.25
CA TYR A 29 -15.32 6.68 6.22
C TYR A 29 -14.34 7.56 5.43
N PHE A 30 -13.37 8.17 6.11
CA PHE A 30 -12.29 8.89 5.45
C PHE A 30 -11.51 7.99 4.48
N MET A 31 -11.13 6.77 4.90
CA MET A 31 -10.47 5.83 3.99
C MET A 31 -11.39 5.37 2.85
N THR A 32 -12.71 5.31 3.07
CA THR A 32 -13.67 5.00 2.00
C THR A 32 -13.68 6.08 0.93
N ILE A 33 -13.56 7.36 1.31
CA ILE A 33 -13.43 8.48 0.37
C ILE A 33 -12.17 8.32 -0.48
N LEU A 34 -11.02 7.99 0.13
CA LEU A 34 -9.77 7.78 -0.60
C LEU A 34 -9.84 6.54 -1.52
N ASP A 35 -10.43 5.44 -1.04
CA ASP A 35 -10.62 4.22 -1.82
C ASP A 35 -11.49 4.48 -3.05
N ALA A 36 -12.59 5.21 -2.88
CA ALA A 36 -13.47 5.59 -3.98
C ALA A 36 -12.81 6.55 -4.97
N ALA A 37 -12.01 7.50 -4.48
CA ALA A 37 -11.26 8.43 -5.32
C ALA A 37 -10.23 7.69 -6.17
N SER A 38 -9.50 6.74 -5.57
CA SER A 38 -8.57 5.90 -6.32
C SER A 38 -9.26 4.99 -7.32
N HIS A 39 -10.43 4.44 -6.99
CA HIS A 39 -11.19 3.61 -7.93
C HIS A 39 -11.68 4.41 -9.15
N LYS A 40 -11.93 5.71 -8.98
CA LYS A 40 -12.25 6.65 -10.07
C LYS A 40 -11.02 7.23 -10.77
N GLU A 41 -9.81 6.75 -10.45
CA GLU A 41 -8.56 7.24 -11.03
C GLU A 41 -8.36 8.76 -10.84
N LEU A 42 -8.86 9.31 -9.73
CA LEU A 42 -8.60 10.70 -9.39
C LEU A 42 -7.15 10.86 -8.93
N ASP A 43 -6.49 11.92 -9.38
CA ASP A 43 -5.19 12.32 -8.87
C ASP A 43 -5.39 13.09 -7.55
N PHE A 44 -5.10 12.47 -6.42
CA PHE A 44 -5.34 13.08 -5.10
C PHE A 44 -4.24 12.83 -4.07
N ASN A 45 -3.29 11.94 -4.35
CA ASN A 45 -2.26 11.59 -3.40
C ASN A 45 -0.86 11.77 -3.98
N HIS A 46 0.07 12.13 -3.10
CA HIS A 46 1.49 12.12 -3.40
C HIS A 46 2.20 11.11 -2.51
N THR A 47 2.95 10.21 -3.13
CA THR A 47 3.94 9.38 -2.45
C THR A 47 5.26 10.14 -2.54
N PRO A 48 5.83 10.65 -1.43
CA PRO A 48 7.17 11.21 -1.45
C PRO A 48 8.16 10.13 -1.91
N ASP A 49 9.40 10.51 -2.25
CA ASP A 49 10.46 9.59 -2.71
C ASP A 49 10.74 8.38 -1.78
N LEU A 50 10.17 8.39 -0.56
CA LEU A 50 10.15 7.29 0.38
C LEU A 50 8.92 6.40 0.11
N PHE A 51 9.16 5.17 -0.38
CA PHE A 51 8.15 4.12 -0.50
C PHE A 51 7.35 3.92 0.79
N GLY A 52 6.04 3.68 0.66
CA GLY A 52 5.16 3.35 1.78
C GLY A 52 4.55 4.56 2.50
N PHE A 53 4.59 5.75 1.90
CA PHE A 53 3.92 6.94 2.44
C PHE A 53 2.80 7.41 1.52
N LEU A 54 1.72 7.89 2.12
CA LEU A 54 0.57 8.49 1.45
C LEU A 54 0.43 9.92 1.98
N SER A 55 0.45 10.91 1.09
CA SER A 55 0.26 12.31 1.45
C SER A 55 -1.03 12.84 0.85
N ILE A 56 -1.94 13.31 1.70
CA ILE A 56 -3.27 13.82 1.33
C ILE A 56 -3.37 15.29 1.76
N SER A 57 -3.73 16.19 0.85
CA SER A 57 -4.07 17.56 1.22
C SER A 57 -5.41 17.58 1.98
N PRO A 58 -5.48 18.13 3.20
CA PRO A 58 -6.75 18.20 3.94
C PRO A 58 -7.82 19.01 3.18
N LYS A 59 -7.37 19.99 2.38
CA LYS A 59 -8.26 20.89 1.63
C LYS A 59 -9.10 20.17 0.58
N GLN A 60 -8.63 19.04 0.05
CA GLN A 60 -9.29 18.34 -1.05
C GLN A 60 -10.20 17.21 -0.56
N VAL A 61 -10.21 16.87 0.74
CA VAL A 61 -10.92 15.67 1.23
C VAL A 61 -12.42 15.71 0.91
N ASN A 62 -13.06 16.86 1.13
CA ASN A 62 -14.49 17.00 0.83
C ASN A 62 -14.77 17.15 -0.67
N ASP A 63 -13.86 17.74 -1.44
CA ASP A 63 -13.95 17.75 -2.90
C ASP A 63 -13.90 16.31 -3.45
N LEU A 64 -13.03 15.45 -2.91
CA LEU A 64 -13.00 14.03 -3.27
C LEU A 64 -14.28 13.31 -2.90
N ALA A 65 -14.86 13.60 -1.73
CA ALA A 65 -16.14 13.02 -1.34
C ALA A 65 -17.22 13.37 -2.36
N GLU A 66 -17.32 14.63 -2.77
CA GLU A 66 -18.29 15.07 -3.79
C GLU A 66 -18.05 14.41 -5.15
N LEU A 67 -16.81 14.41 -5.64
CA LEU A 67 -16.43 13.77 -6.91
C LEU A 67 -16.68 12.26 -6.92
N THR A 68 -16.68 11.64 -5.74
CA THR A 68 -16.97 10.21 -5.54
C THR A 68 -18.43 9.93 -5.19
N SER A 69 -19.29 10.95 -5.17
CA SER A 69 -20.71 10.84 -4.79
C SER A 69 -20.94 10.36 -3.36
N LEU A 70 -19.97 10.63 -2.48
CA LEU A 70 -20.02 10.47 -1.05
C LEU A 70 -20.37 11.80 -0.37
N LYS A 71 -20.71 11.74 0.93
CA LYS A 71 -21.02 12.93 1.72
C LYS A 71 -19.74 13.55 2.27
N PRO A 72 -19.66 14.89 2.35
CA PRO A 72 -18.60 15.56 3.09
C PRO A 72 -18.51 15.07 4.53
N VAL A 73 -17.29 15.07 5.06
CA VAL A 73 -16.98 14.73 6.46
C VAL A 73 -16.66 15.99 7.25
N ASP A 74 -16.93 15.97 8.55
CA ASP A 74 -16.49 17.03 9.46
C ASP A 74 -14.96 16.98 9.59
N MET A 75 -14.30 18.05 9.14
CA MET A 75 -12.84 18.13 9.09
C MET A 75 -12.20 18.35 10.46
N ALA A 76 -12.93 18.93 11.42
CA ALA A 76 -12.44 19.11 12.78
C ALA A 76 -12.42 17.75 13.51
N ASP A 77 -13.54 17.03 13.47
CA ASP A 77 -13.66 15.70 14.07
C ASP A 77 -12.70 14.71 13.40
N LEU A 78 -12.55 14.78 12.07
CA LEU A 78 -11.61 13.93 11.35
C LEU A 78 -10.19 14.20 11.83
N LYS A 79 -9.77 15.47 11.90
CA LYS A 79 -8.40 15.83 12.34
C LYS A 79 -8.11 15.34 13.76
N GLU A 80 -9.07 15.46 14.67
CA GLU A 80 -8.95 14.93 16.03
C GLU A 80 -8.78 13.40 16.02
N ALA A 81 -9.60 12.71 15.22
CA ALA A 81 -9.60 11.26 15.12
C ALA A 81 -8.29 10.68 14.57
N LEU A 82 -7.60 11.38 13.65
CA LEU A 82 -6.37 10.90 12.99
C LEU A 82 -5.30 10.43 13.97
N GLY A 83 -5.18 11.08 15.13
CA GLY A 83 -4.19 10.72 16.15
C GLY A 83 -4.38 9.33 16.77
N SER A 84 -5.55 8.72 16.58
CA SER A 84 -5.85 7.36 17.06
C SER A 84 -5.58 6.26 16.04
N LEU A 85 -5.11 6.58 14.84
CA LEU A 85 -4.82 5.58 13.82
C LEU A 85 -3.60 4.73 14.22
N ILE A 86 -3.82 3.43 14.44
CA ILE A 86 -2.78 2.40 14.52
C ILE A 86 -2.34 2.02 13.09
N TYR A 87 -3.30 1.91 12.17
CA TYR A 87 -3.01 1.69 10.75
C TYR A 87 -4.09 2.34 9.86
N PRO A 88 -3.70 3.00 8.74
CA PRO A 88 -2.34 3.45 8.42
C PRO A 88 -1.84 4.46 9.46
N VAL A 89 -0.53 4.47 9.76
CA VAL A 89 0.02 5.29 10.85
C VAL A 89 0.02 6.76 10.46
N PHE A 90 -0.72 7.61 11.17
CA PHE A 90 -0.66 9.05 10.96
C PHE A 90 0.66 9.63 11.46
N ARG A 91 1.40 10.33 10.59
CA ARG A 91 2.71 10.94 10.88
C ARG A 91 2.63 12.45 11.12
N GLY A 92 1.44 13.03 11.00
CA GLY A 92 1.20 14.44 11.22
C GLY A 92 1.09 15.25 9.93
N GLU A 93 1.14 16.58 10.11
CA GLU A 93 1.11 17.56 9.03
C GLU A 93 2.53 17.90 8.58
N THR A 94 2.75 17.95 7.28
CA THR A 94 3.99 18.43 6.68
C THR A 94 3.68 19.27 5.45
N THR A 95 4.66 20.06 5.00
CA THR A 95 4.54 20.84 3.76
C THR A 95 5.41 20.18 2.69
N ILE A 96 4.82 19.88 1.54
CA ILE A 96 5.52 19.28 0.40
C ILE A 96 5.29 20.09 -0.87
N ILE A 97 6.16 19.90 -1.84
CA ILE A 97 6.05 20.43 -3.20
C ILE A 97 5.83 19.22 -4.10
N SER A 98 4.78 19.24 -4.91
CA SER A 98 4.44 18.13 -5.80
C SER A 98 3.81 18.66 -7.09
N PRO A 99 4.09 18.04 -8.25
CA PRO A 99 3.40 18.36 -9.50
C PRO A 99 1.89 18.23 -9.40
N LEU A 100 1.40 17.35 -8.50
CA LEU A 100 -0.03 17.19 -8.21
C LEU A 100 -0.71 18.50 -7.81
N TRP A 101 0.00 19.37 -7.09
CA TRP A 101 -0.51 20.68 -6.65
C TRP A 101 0.25 21.82 -7.33
N ASN A 102 0.56 21.65 -8.62
CA ASN A 102 1.20 22.67 -9.48
C ASN A 102 2.52 23.20 -8.90
N ASP A 103 3.30 22.32 -8.25
CA ASP A 103 4.56 22.63 -7.61
C ASP A 103 4.46 23.77 -6.56
N GLN A 104 3.27 23.96 -5.98
CA GLN A 104 3.06 24.90 -4.88
C GLN A 104 3.31 24.22 -3.52
N PRO A 105 3.92 24.93 -2.55
CA PRO A 105 4.02 24.46 -1.18
C PRO A 105 2.62 24.17 -0.60
N THR A 106 2.36 22.89 -0.34
CA THR A 106 1.04 22.40 0.07
C THR A 106 1.15 21.66 1.38
N VAL A 107 0.30 22.03 2.35
CA VAL A 107 0.17 21.31 3.62
C VAL A 107 -0.58 20.01 3.39
N VAL A 108 0.00 18.90 3.84
CA VAL A 108 -0.54 17.56 3.67
C VAL A 108 -0.52 16.80 4.98
N TRP A 109 -1.51 15.92 5.15
CA TRP A 109 -1.50 14.84 6.12
C TRP A 109 -0.68 13.69 5.56
N GLN A 110 0.36 13.30 6.30
CA GLN A 110 1.21 12.19 5.94
C GLN A 110 0.80 10.94 6.70
N PHE A 111 0.57 9.86 5.95
CA PHE A 111 0.27 8.53 6.46
C PHE A 111 1.39 7.59 6.06
N GLN A 112 1.89 6.82 7.01
CA GLN A 112 2.78 5.72 6.74
C GLN A 112 1.95 4.44 6.61
N LEU A 113 1.99 3.84 5.42
CA LEU A 113 1.46 2.52 5.14
C LEU A 113 2.45 1.46 5.68
N ASN A 114 2.19 0.17 5.45
CA ASN A 114 3.15 -0.87 5.85
C ASN A 114 4.52 -0.59 5.23
N VAL A 115 5.50 -0.21 6.05
CA VAL A 115 6.90 -0.08 5.64
C VAL A 115 7.57 -1.39 6.04
N MET A 116 7.89 -2.24 5.06
CA MET A 116 9.02 -3.14 5.24
C MET A 116 10.23 -2.23 5.44
N ASN A 117 10.85 -2.26 6.62
CA ASN A 117 11.96 -1.41 7.04
C ASN A 117 12.90 -1.04 5.87
N SER A 118 12.64 0.10 5.23
CA SER A 118 13.19 0.49 3.93
C SER A 118 14.43 1.38 4.06
N TRP A 119 15.15 1.31 5.19
CA TRP A 119 16.31 2.15 5.43
C TRP A 119 17.48 1.86 4.45
N ASN A 120 17.47 0.76 3.69
CA ASN A 120 18.58 0.40 2.80
C ASN A 120 18.38 0.65 1.29
N PHE A 121 17.27 1.26 0.84
CA PHE A 121 16.98 1.36 -0.60
C PHE A 121 17.69 2.50 -1.36
N LYS A 122 18.52 3.33 -0.71
CA LYS A 122 19.19 4.49 -1.37
C LYS A 122 20.37 4.14 -2.31
N LYS A 123 20.62 2.86 -2.62
CA LYS A 123 21.65 2.45 -3.59
C LYS A 123 21.26 1.17 -4.33
N MET A 124 20.45 1.26 -5.37
CA MET A 124 20.02 0.07 -6.11
C MET A 124 19.93 0.40 -7.61
N LYS A 125 20.80 -0.23 -8.41
CA LYS A 125 21.05 0.08 -9.83
C LYS A 125 21.01 -1.17 -10.75
N ASN A 126 20.73 -2.39 -10.25
CA ASN A 126 21.04 -3.64 -10.99
C ASN A 126 19.99 -4.76 -10.81
N SER A 127 20.08 -5.83 -11.63
CA SER A 127 19.19 -7.01 -11.70
C SER A 127 18.86 -7.70 -10.35
N VAL A 128 19.74 -7.56 -9.37
CA VAL A 128 19.55 -8.01 -7.98
C VAL A 128 18.31 -7.37 -7.34
N ASP A 129 17.96 -6.14 -7.71
CA ASP A 129 16.83 -5.39 -7.16
C ASP A 129 15.48 -6.00 -7.57
N LYS A 130 15.40 -6.57 -8.78
CA LYS A 130 14.23 -7.30 -9.25
C LYS A 130 14.12 -8.66 -8.58
N ALA A 131 15.24 -9.34 -8.34
CA ALA A 131 15.25 -10.60 -7.60
C ALA A 131 14.77 -10.40 -6.16
N VAL A 132 15.20 -9.33 -5.49
CA VAL A 132 14.74 -8.97 -4.14
C VAL A 132 13.23 -8.72 -4.10
N ILE A 133 12.67 -8.02 -5.10
CA ILE A 133 11.22 -7.82 -5.22
C ILE A 133 10.48 -9.16 -5.41
N SER A 134 11.00 -10.06 -6.24
CA SER A 134 10.40 -11.40 -6.44
C SER A 134 10.47 -12.24 -5.15
N PHE A 135 11.56 -12.16 -4.38
CA PHE A 135 11.66 -12.83 -3.08
C PHE A 135 10.66 -12.27 -2.05
N ASP A 136 10.44 -10.96 -2.02
CA ASP A 136 9.46 -10.34 -1.12
C ASP A 136 8.02 -10.79 -1.45
N GLN A 137 7.70 -10.94 -2.73
CA GLN A 137 6.41 -11.48 -3.17
C GLN A 137 6.23 -12.94 -2.76
N VAL A 138 7.27 -13.77 -2.93
CA VAL A 138 7.28 -15.17 -2.48
C VAL A 138 7.06 -15.26 -0.97
N ILE A 139 7.74 -14.44 -0.17
CA ILE A 139 7.59 -14.42 1.29
C ILE A 139 6.15 -14.04 1.68
N GLY A 140 5.53 -13.10 0.98
CA GLY A 140 4.12 -12.72 1.17
C GLY A 140 3.17 -13.90 0.92
N MET A 141 3.35 -14.59 -0.21
CA MET A 141 2.54 -15.76 -0.57
C MET A 141 2.69 -16.90 0.46
N VAL A 142 3.91 -17.18 0.91
CA VAL A 142 4.20 -18.19 1.95
C VAL A 142 3.54 -17.84 3.29
N ARG A 143 3.51 -16.57 3.68
CA ARG A 143 2.85 -16.12 4.93
C ARG A 143 1.33 -16.29 4.89
N ILE A 144 0.71 -15.98 3.75
CA ILE A 144 -0.73 -16.17 3.54
C ILE A 144 -1.05 -17.67 3.63
N LEU A 145 -0.29 -18.49 2.91
CA LEU A 145 -0.45 -19.94 2.90
C LEU A 145 -0.29 -20.56 4.30
N ARG A 146 0.73 -20.13 5.07
CA ARG A 146 0.92 -20.55 6.46
C ARG A 146 -0.27 -20.17 7.34
N SER A 147 -0.75 -18.94 7.24
CA SER A 147 -1.88 -18.45 8.05
C SER A 147 -3.17 -19.24 7.75
N SER A 148 -3.40 -19.59 6.48
CA SER A 148 -4.53 -20.44 6.08
C SER A 148 -4.42 -21.87 6.60
N LEU A 149 -3.20 -22.44 6.65
CA LEU A 149 -2.95 -23.76 7.24
C LEU A 149 -3.11 -23.75 8.77
N GLU A 150 -2.65 -22.70 9.45
CA GLU A 150 -2.77 -22.52 10.90
C GLU A 150 -4.25 -22.34 11.31
N ALA A 151 -5.04 -21.60 10.51
CA ALA A 151 -6.47 -21.41 10.74
C ALA A 151 -7.25 -22.73 10.71
N ARG A 152 -6.89 -23.68 9.83
CA ARG A 152 -7.50 -25.03 9.79
C ARG A 152 -7.25 -25.84 11.06
N HIS A 153 -6.15 -25.59 11.76
CA HIS A 153 -5.88 -26.25 13.05
C HIS A 153 -6.83 -25.77 14.15
N GLN A 154 -7.33 -24.54 14.04
CA GLN A 154 -8.24 -23.91 14.99
C GLN A 154 -9.72 -24.11 14.63
N ASP A 155 -10.04 -24.28 13.34
CA ASP A 155 -11.38 -24.57 12.84
C ASP A 155 -11.36 -25.64 11.72
N PRO A 156 -11.70 -26.90 12.05
CA PRO A 156 -11.68 -28.02 11.10
C PRO A 156 -12.69 -27.91 9.95
N GLU A 157 -13.69 -27.03 10.02
CA GLU A 157 -14.69 -26.82 8.97
C GLU A 157 -14.15 -25.99 7.79
N ILE A 158 -12.99 -25.34 7.95
CA ILE A 158 -12.30 -24.64 6.88
C ILE A 158 -11.77 -25.66 5.86
N THR A 159 -12.48 -25.76 4.73
CA THR A 159 -12.10 -26.63 3.61
C THR A 159 -10.99 -25.96 2.81
N ILE A 160 -9.75 -26.39 3.02
CA ILE A 160 -8.63 -26.00 2.15
C ILE A 160 -8.74 -26.82 0.86
N ASN A 161 -9.06 -26.15 -0.24
CA ASN A 161 -9.06 -26.77 -1.56
C ASN A 161 -7.60 -27.06 -1.97
N VAL A 162 -7.29 -28.33 -2.19
CA VAL A 162 -5.94 -28.80 -2.58
C VAL A 162 -5.47 -28.13 -3.87
N ASN A 163 -6.38 -27.76 -4.77
CA ASN A 163 -6.05 -27.05 -6.00
C ASN A 163 -5.62 -25.60 -5.74
N ASP A 164 -6.20 -24.92 -4.74
CA ASP A 164 -5.80 -23.55 -4.38
C ASP A 164 -4.41 -23.55 -3.74
N PHE A 165 -4.10 -24.59 -2.96
CA PHE A 165 -2.78 -24.82 -2.41
C PHE A 165 -1.73 -25.09 -3.52
N ALA A 166 -2.07 -25.96 -4.48
CA ALA A 166 -1.22 -26.24 -5.63
C ALA A 166 -0.97 -25.00 -6.49
N ASN A 167 -1.99 -24.15 -6.69
CA ASN A 167 -1.85 -22.90 -7.43
C ASN A 167 -0.95 -21.87 -6.73
N VAL A 168 -1.05 -21.74 -5.39
CA VAL A 168 -0.15 -20.85 -4.63
C VAL A 168 1.28 -21.39 -4.65
N LEU A 169 1.48 -22.71 -4.55
CA LEU A 169 2.81 -23.31 -4.67
C LEU A 169 3.41 -23.11 -6.07
N LEU A 170 2.61 -23.24 -7.13
CA LEU A 170 3.04 -22.99 -8.50
C LEU A 170 3.50 -21.53 -8.69
N LEU A 171 2.74 -20.57 -8.17
CA LEU A 171 3.11 -19.14 -8.23
C LEU A 171 4.39 -18.85 -7.43
N VAL A 172 4.59 -19.53 -6.30
CA VAL A 172 5.83 -19.46 -5.51
C VAL A 172 7.01 -20.02 -6.32
N GLU A 173 6.84 -21.16 -7.00
CA GLU A 173 7.87 -21.76 -7.85
C GLU A 173 8.22 -20.87 -9.04
N GLU A 174 7.23 -20.30 -9.73
CA GLU A 174 7.45 -19.37 -10.85
C GLU A 174 8.25 -18.14 -10.42
N LYS A 175 7.89 -17.54 -9.27
CA LYS A 175 8.58 -16.35 -8.76
C LYS A 175 9.98 -16.65 -8.22
N LEU A 176 10.20 -17.82 -7.62
CA LEU A 176 11.53 -18.28 -7.24
C LEU A 176 12.40 -18.56 -8.47
N SER A 177 11.83 -19.11 -9.54
CA SER A 177 12.51 -19.34 -10.82
C SER A 177 12.90 -18.02 -11.50
N GLU A 178 12.01 -17.02 -11.53
CA GLU A 178 12.32 -15.67 -12.00
C GLU A 178 13.48 -15.04 -11.19
N ALA A 179 13.42 -15.16 -9.86
CA ALA A 179 14.49 -14.66 -8.99
C ALA A 179 15.81 -15.39 -9.22
N GLN A 180 15.77 -16.71 -9.44
CA GLN A 180 16.95 -17.52 -9.74
C GLN A 180 17.58 -17.12 -11.08
N GLN A 181 16.78 -16.91 -12.13
CA GLN A 181 17.28 -16.46 -13.44
C GLN A 181 17.94 -15.07 -13.36
N LEU A 182 17.40 -14.18 -12.53
CA LEU A 182 17.95 -12.84 -12.30
C LEU A 182 19.26 -12.84 -11.49
N LEU A 183 19.50 -13.91 -10.73
CA LEU A 183 20.71 -14.12 -9.93
C LEU A 183 21.72 -15.07 -10.59
N ASP A 184 21.37 -15.67 -11.73
CA ASP A 184 22.24 -16.56 -12.49
C ASP A 184 23.41 -15.75 -13.09
N PRO A 185 24.67 -16.01 -12.67
CA PRO A 185 25.83 -15.26 -13.16
C PRO A 185 26.03 -15.38 -14.67
N ASP A 186 25.56 -16.47 -15.29
CA ASP A 186 25.75 -16.73 -16.72
C ASP A 186 24.77 -15.93 -17.60
N ASN A 187 23.72 -15.34 -17.02
CA ASN A 187 22.79 -14.44 -17.72
C ASN A 187 23.15 -12.94 -17.55
N GLY A 188 24.24 -12.65 -16.83
CA GLY A 188 24.69 -11.31 -16.46
C GLY A 188 25.95 -10.81 -17.19
N ILE A 189 26.41 -11.49 -18.24
CA ILE A 189 27.42 -10.95 -19.16
C ILE A 189 26.73 -10.46 -20.42
N LEU A 190 26.33 -9.18 -20.42
CA LEU A 190 26.37 -8.35 -21.62
C LEU A 190 26.91 -6.97 -21.21
N ASP A 191 28.25 -6.94 -21.22
CA ASP A 191 29.19 -5.87 -21.61
C ASP A 191 28.79 -4.40 -21.48
N GLU A 192 29.71 -3.67 -20.83
CA GLU A 192 30.06 -2.23 -20.81
C GLU A 192 29.00 -1.17 -21.14
#